data_AF-A0A4V6B747-F1
#
_entry.id   AF-A0A4V6B747-F1
#
_cell.length_a   1.000
_cell.length_b   1.000
_cell.length_c   1.000
_cell.angle_alpha   90.00
_cell.angle_beta   90.00
_cell.angle_gamma   90.00
#
_symmetry.space_group_name_H-M   'P 1'
#
loop_
_entity.id
_entity.type
_entity.pdbx_description
1 polymer ?
#
loop_
_entity_poly.entity_id
_entity_poly.type
_entity_poly.pdbx_seq_one_letter_code
_entity_poly.pdbx_strand_id
1 'polypeptide(L)'
;MRVSQLHFYPMKSARGIALEEAEIAATGIPGDRRMMVVDPSGHFITQRELQALARLEVQPQDAGARIAMDGQGEISVARPPADQRMDVAVWKSIVNAAVADDATNETLSRWLGREVRLVFFDERAKRTASIEWAGEGTPVTFADGYQVLITTTASLAALNADMRTHGEEGIGMERFRPNIVIDTDEAWAEDQWASIEISGIRFDLVKPCARCIMTTQDQTSGSRDAPSPMAAMGRIRMSADRRVPGPLFGWNAVPRGTGRIRIGDMMTVVEERPEGWAIKRRA
;
A
#
# COMPACT_ATOMS: atom_id res chain seq x y z
N MET A 1 15.20 -16.98 -4.04
CA MET A 1 14.35 -15.82 -4.39
C MET A 1 15.07 -14.55 -3.96
N ARG A 2 14.76 -13.39 -4.54
CA ARG A 2 15.44 -12.12 -4.23
C ARG A 2 14.50 -10.93 -4.31
N VAL A 3 14.84 -9.84 -3.64
CA VAL A 3 14.13 -8.56 -3.79
C VAL A 3 14.37 -8.03 -5.20
N SER A 4 13.31 -7.72 -5.95
CA SER A 4 13.41 -7.15 -7.30
C SER A 4 12.95 -5.72 -7.39
N GLN A 5 12.02 -5.30 -6.53
CA GLN A 5 11.58 -3.92 -6.47
C GLN A 5 11.26 -3.54 -5.04
N LEU A 6 11.54 -2.27 -4.71
CA LEU A 6 11.12 -1.63 -3.47
C LEU A 6 10.33 -0.38 -3.82
N HIS A 7 9.21 -0.19 -3.13
CA HIS A 7 8.33 0.95 -3.35
C HIS A 7 7.84 1.54 -2.03
N PHE A 8 7.64 2.84 -2.08
CA PHE A 8 7.26 3.66 -0.94
C PHE A 8 6.16 4.65 -1.34
N TYR A 9 5.19 4.87 -0.45
CA TYR A 9 4.01 5.68 -0.75
C TYR A 9 3.80 6.69 0.39
N PRO A 10 4.46 7.87 0.33
CA PRO A 10 4.46 8.80 1.46
C PRO A 10 3.06 9.31 1.83
N MET A 11 2.17 9.39 0.84
CA MET A 11 0.76 9.72 1.04
C MET A 11 -0.15 8.55 0.62
N LYS A 12 -1.15 8.26 1.46
CA LYS A 12 -2.21 7.31 1.16
C LYS A 12 -2.91 7.71 -0.15
N SER A 13 -3.01 6.77 -1.08
CA SER A 13 -3.65 6.97 -2.39
C SER A 13 -2.89 7.93 -3.33
N ALA A 14 -1.67 8.36 -3.02
CA ALA A 14 -0.83 9.10 -3.95
C ALA A 14 0.08 8.16 -4.77
N ARG A 15 0.83 8.72 -5.73
CA ARG A 15 1.81 7.99 -6.54
C ARG A 15 2.89 7.35 -5.66
N GLY A 16 3.36 6.17 -6.06
CA GLY A 16 4.48 5.49 -5.40
C GLY A 16 5.83 6.00 -5.89
N ILE A 17 6.84 5.85 -5.04
CA ILE A 17 8.24 6.13 -5.33
C ILE A 17 9.00 4.81 -5.34
N ALA A 18 9.69 4.52 -6.44
CA ALA A 18 10.60 3.38 -6.52
C ALA A 18 11.87 3.68 -5.71
N LEU A 19 12.38 2.67 -5.02
CA LEU A 19 13.58 2.76 -4.18
C LEU A 19 14.60 1.70 -4.61
N GLU A 20 15.88 2.02 -4.49
CA GLU A 20 16.98 1.04 -4.62
C GLU A 20 17.22 0.29 -3.30
N GLU A 21 16.94 0.94 -2.18
CA GLU A 21 17.09 0.42 -0.83
C GLU A 21 16.04 1.04 0.10
N ALA A 22 15.70 0.33 1.18
CA ALA A 22 14.76 0.80 2.18
C ALA A 22 15.23 0.42 3.59
N GLU A 23 15.17 1.38 4.50
CA GLU A 23 15.15 1.08 5.94
C GLU A 23 13.80 0.43 6.30
N ILE A 24 13.85 -0.51 7.23
CA ILE A 24 12.70 -1.23 7.76
C ILE A 24 12.65 -0.98 9.26
N ALA A 25 11.49 -0.53 9.72
CA ALA A 25 11.17 -0.29 11.11
C ALA A 25 9.89 -1.06 11.51
N ALA A 26 9.50 -0.95 12.78
CA ALA A 26 8.27 -1.58 13.29
C ALA A 26 6.99 -1.13 12.55
N THR A 27 6.99 0.04 11.91
CA THR A 27 5.90 0.56 11.07
C THR A 27 6.06 0.23 9.58
N GLY A 28 7.04 -0.58 9.19
CA GLY A 28 7.41 -0.84 7.79
C GLY A 28 8.48 0.13 7.32
N ILE A 29 8.38 0.59 6.06
CA ILE A 29 9.32 1.59 5.52
C ILE A 29 9.03 2.95 6.20
N PRO A 30 10.01 3.60 6.86
CA PRO A 30 9.80 4.90 7.48
C PRO A 30 9.25 5.94 6.50
N GLY A 31 8.19 6.65 6.91
CA GLY A 31 7.49 7.64 6.08
C GLY A 31 6.30 7.10 5.30
N ASP A 32 6.09 5.78 5.28
CA ASP A 32 5.14 5.15 4.37
C ASP A 32 3.71 5.38 4.89
N ARG A 33 2.87 5.93 3.99
CA ARG A 33 1.50 6.39 4.26
C ARG A 33 1.42 7.26 5.53
N ARG A 34 2.37 8.18 5.73
CA ARG A 34 2.34 9.18 6.81
C ARG A 34 1.53 10.43 6.47
N MET A 35 1.06 10.57 5.24
CA MET A 35 0.13 11.61 4.84
C MET A 35 -1.17 11.00 4.32
N MET A 36 -2.28 11.71 4.50
CA MET A 36 -3.59 11.31 3.99
C MET A 36 -4.44 12.54 3.73
N VAL A 37 -5.30 12.47 2.72
CA VAL A 37 -6.33 13.49 2.47
C VAL A 37 -7.61 13.06 3.16
N VAL A 38 -8.27 13.99 3.84
CA VAL A 38 -9.58 13.80 4.49
C VAL A 38 -10.56 14.87 4.03
N ASP A 39 -11.85 14.62 4.16
CA ASP A 39 -12.86 15.66 4.08
C ASP A 39 -12.87 16.54 5.37
N PRO A 40 -13.63 17.65 5.40
CA PRO A 40 -13.70 18.51 6.60
C PRO A 40 -14.22 17.82 7.86
N SER A 41 -14.93 16.69 7.73
CA SER A 41 -15.41 15.89 8.87
C SER A 41 -14.36 14.93 9.43
N GLY A 42 -13.20 14.82 8.77
CA GLY A 42 -12.12 13.90 9.12
C GLY A 42 -12.27 12.52 8.50
N HIS A 43 -13.20 12.30 7.55
CA HIS A 43 -13.30 11.04 6.83
C HIS A 43 -12.21 10.94 5.76
N PHE A 44 -11.46 9.85 5.75
CA PHE A 44 -10.42 9.63 4.76
C PHE A 44 -10.97 9.55 3.33
N ILE A 45 -10.29 10.24 2.41
CA ILE A 45 -10.56 10.17 0.98
C ILE A 45 -9.50 9.28 0.33
N THR A 46 -9.92 8.39 -0.55
CA THR A 46 -9.00 7.51 -1.28
C THR A 46 -9.20 7.60 -2.78
N GLN A 47 -8.28 7.01 -3.54
CA GLN A 47 -8.39 6.78 -4.99
C GLN A 47 -9.69 6.05 -5.41
N ARG A 48 -10.38 5.36 -4.48
CA ARG A 48 -11.69 4.75 -4.71
C ARG A 48 -12.77 5.81 -4.97
N GLU A 49 -12.66 6.93 -4.29
CA GLU A 49 -13.58 8.05 -4.36
C GLU A 49 -13.04 9.13 -5.29
N LEU A 50 -11.77 9.53 -5.10
CA LEU A 50 -11.14 10.64 -5.78
C LEU A 50 -9.90 10.18 -6.54
N GLN A 51 -10.13 9.79 -7.79
CA GLN A 51 -9.14 9.20 -8.69
C GLN A 51 -7.91 10.09 -8.93
N ALA A 52 -8.12 11.41 -8.91
CA ALA A 52 -7.07 12.41 -9.08
C ALA A 52 -5.91 12.27 -8.08
N LEU A 53 -6.14 11.68 -6.90
CA LEU A 53 -5.09 11.43 -5.91
C LEU A 53 -3.92 10.60 -6.48
N ALA A 54 -4.17 9.69 -7.42
CA ALA A 54 -3.11 8.90 -8.08
C ALA A 54 -2.07 9.75 -8.82
N ARG A 55 -2.44 10.98 -9.19
CA ARG A 55 -1.59 11.91 -9.95
C ARG A 55 -0.78 12.85 -9.05
N LEU A 56 -1.01 12.82 -7.73
CA LEU A 56 -0.18 13.56 -6.78
C LEU A 56 1.16 12.86 -6.61
N GLU A 57 2.23 13.59 -6.88
CA GLU A 57 3.59 13.17 -6.59
C GLU A 57 4.06 13.84 -5.31
N VAL A 58 4.31 13.04 -4.27
CA VAL A 58 4.66 13.56 -2.95
C VAL A 58 6.10 13.19 -2.65
N GLN A 59 6.97 14.19 -2.51
CA GLN A 59 8.38 14.02 -2.15
C GLN A 59 8.59 14.50 -0.71
N PRO A 60 8.80 13.60 0.26
CA PRO A 60 9.13 13.99 1.63
C PRO A 60 10.41 14.82 1.69
N GLN A 61 10.46 15.76 2.62
CA GLN A 61 11.60 16.61 2.92
C GLN A 61 11.75 16.75 4.44
N ASP A 62 12.91 17.16 4.94
CA ASP A 62 13.15 17.28 6.39
C ASP A 62 12.11 18.18 7.06
N ALA A 63 11.79 19.30 6.42
CA ALA A 63 10.83 20.30 6.89
C ALA A 63 9.37 20.04 6.48
N GLY A 64 9.05 18.91 5.83
CA GLY A 64 7.68 18.60 5.39
C GLY A 64 7.65 17.76 4.11
N ALA A 65 7.04 18.28 3.04
CA ALA A 65 6.97 17.61 1.75
C ALA A 65 6.79 18.59 0.58
N ARG A 66 7.26 18.22 -0.60
CA ARG A 66 6.86 18.86 -1.86
C ARG A 66 5.77 18.01 -2.53
N ILE A 67 4.68 18.63 -2.95
CA ILE A 67 3.58 17.96 -3.65
C ILE A 67 3.42 18.56 -5.03
N ALA A 68 3.67 17.78 -6.09
CA ALA A 68 3.41 18.17 -7.47
C ALA A 68 2.05 17.65 -7.94
N MET A 69 1.34 18.50 -8.68
CA MET A 69 -0.07 18.33 -9.07
C MET A 69 -0.19 18.12 -10.59
N ASP A 70 0.40 17.03 -11.09
CA ASP A 70 0.27 16.60 -12.50
C ASP A 70 0.67 17.70 -13.53
N GLY A 71 1.80 18.36 -13.30
CA GLY A 71 2.29 19.44 -14.16
C GLY A 71 1.53 20.77 -14.05
N GLN A 72 0.50 20.85 -13.21
CA GLN A 72 -0.30 22.08 -12.99
C GLN A 72 0.25 22.97 -11.85
N GLY A 73 1.44 22.64 -11.37
CA GLY A 73 2.11 23.34 -10.28
C GLY A 73 2.57 22.39 -9.17
N GLU A 74 3.30 22.96 -8.21
CA GLU A 74 3.74 22.28 -7.01
C GLU A 74 3.58 23.19 -5.79
N ILE A 75 3.41 22.57 -4.63
CA ILE A 75 3.38 23.26 -3.33
C ILE A 75 4.44 22.68 -2.40
N SER A 76 5.04 23.54 -1.60
CA SER A 76 5.84 23.15 -0.43
C SER A 76 4.93 23.13 0.78
N VAL A 77 4.79 21.96 1.39
CA VAL A 77 3.98 21.73 2.58
C VAL A 77 4.90 21.66 3.77
N ALA A 78 4.74 22.58 4.72
CA ALA A 78 5.47 22.54 5.98
C ALA A 78 4.93 21.42 6.87
N ARG A 79 5.79 20.88 7.74
CA ARG A 79 5.33 20.00 8.82
C ARG A 79 4.35 20.79 9.72
N PRO A 80 3.13 20.27 9.97
CA PRO A 80 2.18 20.93 10.85
C PRO A 80 2.73 21.17 12.25
N PRO A 81 2.31 22.26 12.93
CA PRO A 81 2.45 22.39 14.37
C PRO A 81 1.83 21.20 15.10
N ALA A 82 2.46 20.76 16.18
CA ALA A 82 2.04 19.54 16.89
C ALA A 82 0.66 19.66 17.55
N ASP A 83 0.17 20.88 17.78
CA ASP A 83 -1.10 21.24 18.41
C ASP A 83 -2.24 21.50 17.41
N GLN A 84 -1.94 21.75 16.13
CA GLN A 84 -2.94 21.82 15.08
C GLN A 84 -3.38 20.42 14.65
N ARG A 85 -4.47 19.92 15.23
CA ARG A 85 -4.90 18.53 15.10
C ARG A 85 -6.38 18.36 14.86
N MET A 86 -6.75 17.20 14.30
CA MET A 86 -8.14 16.75 14.24
C MET A 86 -8.22 15.23 14.35
N ASP A 87 -9.36 14.73 14.81
CA ASP A 87 -9.66 13.30 14.77
C ASP A 87 -10.05 12.93 13.34
N VAL A 88 -9.40 11.90 12.80
CA VAL A 88 -9.65 11.38 11.46
C VAL A 88 -9.98 9.91 11.51
N ALA A 89 -10.93 9.49 10.68
CA ALA A 89 -11.31 8.10 10.54
C ALA A 89 -10.44 7.43 9.47
N VAL A 90 -9.86 6.28 9.80
CA VAL A 90 -9.18 5.40 8.84
C VAL A 90 -9.72 3.99 9.05
N TRP A 91 -10.61 3.58 8.16
CA TRP A 91 -11.40 2.35 8.34
C TRP A 91 -12.15 2.37 9.68
N LYS A 92 -11.84 1.43 10.59
CA LYS A 92 -12.46 1.32 11.92
C LYS A 92 -11.69 2.07 13.01
N SER A 93 -10.57 2.71 12.68
CA SER A 93 -9.73 3.44 13.64
C SER A 93 -10.03 4.93 13.59
N ILE A 94 -10.06 5.58 14.75
CA ILE A 94 -9.95 7.03 14.88
C ILE A 94 -8.50 7.37 15.25
N VAL A 95 -7.90 8.32 14.55
CA VAL A 95 -6.53 8.78 14.77
C VAL A 95 -6.55 10.28 14.98
N ASN A 96 -5.96 10.76 16.06
CA ASN A 96 -5.74 12.19 16.25
C ASN A 96 -4.50 12.61 15.46
N ALA A 97 -4.70 13.25 14.31
CA ALA A 97 -3.65 13.56 13.32
C ALA A 97 -3.35 15.05 13.26
N ALA A 98 -2.12 15.42 12.92
CA ALA A 98 -1.75 16.82 12.70
C ALA A 98 -2.27 17.30 11.34
N VAL A 99 -2.67 18.57 11.22
CA VAL A 99 -3.34 19.11 10.02
C VAL A 99 -2.47 20.16 9.36
N ALA A 100 -2.31 20.09 8.04
CA ALA A 100 -1.58 21.11 7.26
C ALA A 100 -2.20 22.50 7.41
N ASP A 101 -1.42 23.54 7.11
CA ASP A 101 -1.87 24.92 7.11
C ASP A 101 -3.01 25.17 6.09
N ASP A 102 -3.75 26.26 6.29
CA ASP A 102 -4.91 26.61 5.47
C ASP A 102 -4.54 26.83 4.00
N ALA A 103 -3.38 27.44 3.70
CA ALA A 103 -2.95 27.68 2.33
C ALA A 103 -2.69 26.37 1.56
N THR A 104 -2.12 25.37 2.23
CA THR A 104 -1.95 24.01 1.70
C THR A 104 -3.31 23.38 1.42
N ASN A 105 -4.23 23.43 2.39
CA ASN A 105 -5.55 22.81 2.26
C ASN A 105 -6.38 23.48 1.16
N GLU A 106 -6.37 24.81 1.05
CA GLU A 106 -7.03 25.56 -0.01
C GLU A 106 -6.47 25.21 -1.40
N THR A 107 -5.14 25.09 -1.52
CA THR A 107 -4.51 24.77 -2.81
C THR A 107 -4.86 23.35 -3.26
N LEU A 108 -4.78 22.36 -2.36
CA LEU A 108 -5.20 21.00 -2.66
C LEU A 108 -6.70 20.93 -2.96
N SER A 109 -7.53 21.67 -2.21
CA SER A 109 -8.98 21.71 -2.44
C SER A 109 -9.33 22.25 -3.82
N ARG A 110 -8.65 23.33 -4.24
CA ARG A 110 -8.82 23.92 -5.58
C ARG A 110 -8.44 22.94 -6.67
N TRP A 111 -7.30 22.26 -6.54
CA TRP A 111 -6.84 21.31 -7.55
C TRP A 111 -7.71 20.04 -7.62
N LEU A 112 -8.15 19.53 -6.46
CA LEU A 112 -9.00 18.35 -6.37
C LEU A 112 -10.48 18.64 -6.70
N GLY A 113 -10.89 19.90 -6.78
CA GLY A 113 -12.26 20.32 -7.06
C GLY A 113 -13.24 20.05 -5.91
N ARG A 114 -12.73 19.89 -4.68
CA ARG A 114 -13.51 19.60 -3.48
C ARG A 114 -12.75 20.08 -2.24
N GLU A 115 -13.48 20.55 -1.24
CA GLU A 115 -12.89 20.87 0.06
C GLU A 115 -12.27 19.63 0.72
N VAL A 116 -10.98 19.73 1.04
CA VAL A 116 -10.21 18.67 1.69
C VAL A 116 -9.24 19.25 2.73
N ARG A 117 -8.73 18.38 3.59
CA ARG A 117 -7.61 18.68 4.48
C ARG A 117 -6.52 17.65 4.30
N LEU A 118 -5.27 18.09 4.30
CA LEU A 118 -4.10 17.22 4.36
C LEU A 118 -3.73 16.98 5.82
N VAL A 119 -3.64 15.71 6.21
CA VAL A 119 -3.26 15.31 7.56
C VAL A 119 -1.99 14.46 7.58
N PHE A 120 -1.27 14.57 8.69
CA PHE A 120 0.01 13.94 8.95
C PHE A 120 -0.07 12.98 10.15
N PHE A 121 0.49 11.79 9.96
CA PHE A 121 0.77 10.84 11.02
C PHE A 121 2.13 11.18 11.63
N ASP A 122 2.12 12.13 12.55
CA ASP A 122 3.30 12.55 13.31
C ASP A 122 3.58 11.60 14.49
N GLU A 123 4.52 11.95 15.35
CA GLU A 123 4.95 11.12 16.49
C GLU A 123 3.89 11.02 17.60
N ARG A 124 2.91 11.93 17.64
CA ARG A 124 1.81 11.90 18.61
C ARG A 124 0.67 11.00 18.14
N ALA A 125 0.51 10.81 16.83
CA ALA A 125 -0.48 9.92 16.27
C ALA A 125 -0.17 8.46 16.62
N LYS A 126 -1.22 7.70 16.98
CA LYS A 126 -1.11 6.28 17.31
C LYS A 126 -2.22 5.50 16.61
N ARG A 127 -1.84 4.36 16.04
CA ARG A 127 -2.76 3.39 15.46
C ARG A 127 -2.06 2.04 15.40
N THR A 128 -2.82 0.99 15.65
CA THR A 128 -2.34 -0.39 15.60
C THR A 128 -3.05 -1.20 14.52
N ALA A 129 -2.36 -2.21 14.01
CA ALA A 129 -2.87 -3.21 13.11
C ALA A 129 -3.85 -4.15 13.84
N SER A 130 -4.49 -5.05 13.09
CA SER A 130 -5.43 -6.01 13.66
C SER A 130 -4.75 -6.94 14.66
N ILE A 131 -5.26 -7.02 15.88
CA ILE A 131 -4.76 -7.93 16.92
C ILE A 131 -4.83 -9.40 16.46
N GLU A 132 -5.93 -9.79 15.80
CA GLU A 132 -6.16 -11.14 15.28
C GLU A 132 -5.04 -11.61 14.35
N TRP A 133 -4.53 -10.71 13.50
CA TRP A 133 -3.58 -11.07 12.44
C TRP A 133 -2.14 -10.68 12.77
N ALA A 134 -1.93 -9.53 13.39
CA ALA A 134 -0.60 -8.95 13.60
C ALA A 134 -0.07 -9.14 15.03
N GLY A 135 -0.95 -9.44 15.99
CA GLY A 135 -0.65 -9.43 17.42
C GLY A 135 -0.84 -8.05 18.05
N GLU A 136 -0.85 -8.03 19.39
CA GLU A 136 -1.08 -6.83 20.19
C GLU A 136 0.00 -5.76 19.98
N GLY A 137 -0.40 -4.49 20.00
CA GLY A 137 0.54 -3.36 19.96
C GLY A 137 1.25 -3.12 18.63
N THR A 138 0.95 -3.90 17.58
CA THR A 138 1.63 -3.78 16.28
C THR A 138 1.31 -2.44 15.59
N PRO A 139 2.27 -1.53 15.36
CA PRO A 139 1.96 -0.16 14.92
C PRO A 139 1.75 -0.06 13.41
N VAL A 140 0.84 0.81 12.98
CA VAL A 140 0.58 1.10 11.56
C VAL A 140 0.21 2.57 11.37
N THR A 141 0.52 3.14 10.22
CA THR A 141 0.22 4.54 9.85
C THR A 141 -1.17 4.66 9.20
N PHE A 142 -1.34 5.51 8.18
CA PHE A 142 -2.56 5.57 7.36
C PHE A 142 -2.65 4.46 6.29
N ALA A 143 -1.73 3.49 6.31
CA ALA A 143 -1.86 2.26 5.53
C ALA A 143 -3.18 1.53 5.83
N ASP A 144 -3.60 0.64 4.92
CA ASP A 144 -4.92 0.01 5.04
C ASP A 144 -5.05 -0.86 6.29
N GLY A 145 -4.03 -1.67 6.60
CA GLY A 145 -4.05 -2.45 7.82
C GLY A 145 -2.71 -3.00 8.31
N TYR A 146 -1.65 -2.96 7.49
CA TYR A 146 -0.35 -3.54 7.81
C TYR A 146 0.79 -2.72 7.21
N GLN A 147 1.98 -2.96 7.71
CA GLN A 147 3.20 -2.18 7.47
C GLN A 147 3.79 -2.38 6.08
N VAL A 148 3.74 -3.60 5.57
CA VAL A 148 4.38 -3.98 4.31
C VAL A 148 3.40 -4.82 3.51
N LEU A 149 3.32 -4.56 2.22
CA LEU A 149 2.70 -5.47 1.26
C LEU A 149 3.79 -6.13 0.41
N ILE A 150 3.79 -7.45 0.37
CA ILE A 150 4.73 -8.27 -0.41
C ILE A 150 4.00 -8.91 -1.59
N THR A 151 4.56 -8.83 -2.78
CA THR A 151 4.06 -9.49 -4.00
C THR A 151 5.20 -10.19 -4.73
N THR A 152 4.89 -11.03 -5.71
CA THR A 152 5.89 -11.81 -6.45
C THR A 152 5.75 -11.61 -7.96
N THR A 153 6.88 -11.71 -8.67
CA THR A 153 6.93 -11.52 -10.13
C THR A 153 6.17 -12.62 -10.87
N ALA A 154 6.34 -13.89 -10.47
CA ALA A 154 5.63 -15.01 -11.08
C ALA A 154 4.12 -14.94 -10.92
N SER A 155 3.61 -14.49 -9.77
CA SER A 155 2.16 -14.29 -9.56
C SER A 155 1.59 -13.23 -10.49
N LEU A 156 2.31 -12.12 -10.72
CA LEU A 156 1.89 -11.12 -11.71
C LEU A 156 1.93 -11.70 -13.13
N ALA A 157 2.95 -12.47 -13.46
CA ALA A 157 3.07 -13.11 -14.77
C ALA A 157 1.90 -14.07 -15.05
N ALA A 158 1.54 -14.90 -14.07
CA ALA A 158 0.39 -15.80 -14.15
C ALA A 158 -0.94 -15.06 -14.29
N LEU A 159 -1.14 -13.97 -13.54
CA LEU A 159 -2.32 -13.12 -13.67
C LEU A 159 -2.43 -12.51 -15.07
N ASN A 160 -1.34 -11.93 -15.57
CA ASN A 160 -1.29 -11.35 -16.90
C ASN A 160 -1.45 -12.40 -18.01
N ALA A 161 -1.01 -13.65 -17.79
CA ALA A 161 -1.28 -14.74 -18.71
C ALA A 161 -2.77 -15.03 -18.81
N ASP A 162 -3.48 -15.14 -17.68
CA ASP A 162 -4.94 -15.30 -17.68
C ASP A 162 -5.65 -14.14 -18.38
N MET A 163 -5.25 -12.89 -18.13
CA MET A 163 -5.79 -11.72 -18.83
C MET A 163 -5.65 -11.84 -20.36
N ARG A 164 -4.46 -12.17 -20.85
CA ARG A 164 -4.21 -12.29 -22.30
C ARG A 164 -5.01 -13.43 -22.95
N THR A 165 -5.20 -14.55 -22.25
CA THR A 165 -6.06 -15.64 -22.77
C THR A 165 -7.52 -15.22 -22.97
N HIS A 166 -7.95 -14.14 -22.32
CA HIS A 166 -9.28 -13.55 -22.42
C HIS A 166 -9.30 -12.26 -23.27
N GLY A 167 -8.24 -11.98 -24.03
CA GLY A 167 -8.16 -10.80 -24.91
C GLY A 167 -7.95 -9.47 -24.19
N GLU A 168 -7.55 -9.51 -22.91
CA GLU A 168 -7.27 -8.32 -22.10
C GLU A 168 -5.76 -8.00 -22.14
N GLU A 169 -5.39 -6.72 -22.16
CA GLU A 169 -3.99 -6.31 -22.02
C GLU A 169 -3.47 -6.55 -20.59
N GLY A 170 -2.20 -6.90 -20.48
CA GLY A 170 -1.55 -7.10 -19.18
C GLY A 170 -1.34 -5.78 -18.42
N ILE A 171 -1.21 -5.89 -17.10
CA ILE A 171 -0.98 -4.76 -16.20
C ILE A 171 0.38 -4.85 -15.50
N GLY A 172 0.84 -3.73 -14.96
CA GLY A 172 2.04 -3.66 -14.15
C GLY A 172 1.81 -3.91 -12.66
N MET A 173 2.91 -4.14 -11.93
CA MET A 173 2.90 -4.44 -10.49
C MET A 173 2.40 -3.26 -9.65
N GLU A 174 2.57 -2.03 -10.14
CA GLU A 174 2.18 -0.79 -9.47
C GLU A 174 0.68 -0.74 -9.16
N ARG A 175 -0.17 -1.45 -9.91
CA ARG A 175 -1.60 -1.60 -9.64
C ARG A 175 -1.89 -2.16 -8.25
N PHE A 176 -1.01 -3.02 -7.74
CA PHE A 176 -1.16 -3.68 -6.44
C PHE A 176 -0.54 -2.91 -5.29
N ARG A 177 0.23 -1.85 -5.61
CA ARG A 177 0.90 -0.96 -4.66
C ARG A 177 1.74 -1.68 -3.57
N PRO A 178 2.52 -2.73 -3.92
CA PRO A 178 3.36 -3.43 -2.94
C PRO A 178 4.47 -2.53 -2.42
N ASN A 179 5.03 -2.85 -1.26
CA ASN A 179 6.26 -2.22 -0.78
C ASN A 179 7.49 -3.04 -1.20
N ILE A 180 7.36 -4.36 -1.23
CA ILE A 180 8.44 -5.28 -1.60
C ILE A 180 7.93 -6.22 -2.69
N VAL A 181 8.66 -6.33 -3.78
CA VAL A 181 8.42 -7.32 -4.82
C VAL A 181 9.55 -8.34 -4.78
N ILE A 182 9.20 -9.61 -4.73
CA ILE A 182 10.16 -10.72 -4.76
C ILE A 182 10.16 -11.34 -6.15
N ASP A 183 11.35 -11.49 -6.72
CA ASP A 183 11.58 -12.30 -7.91
C ASP A 183 11.52 -13.79 -7.56
N THR A 184 10.55 -14.48 -8.15
CA THR A 184 10.30 -15.91 -8.00
C THR A 184 9.96 -16.54 -9.35
N ASP A 185 10.19 -17.86 -9.47
CA ASP A 185 9.86 -18.63 -10.67
C ASP A 185 8.47 -19.29 -10.59
N GLU A 186 8.02 -19.62 -9.38
CA GLU A 186 6.74 -20.27 -9.14
C GLU A 186 5.65 -19.24 -8.82
N ALA A 187 4.54 -19.29 -9.55
CA ALA A 187 3.39 -18.44 -9.30
C ALA A 187 2.68 -18.88 -8.03
N TRP A 188 2.27 -17.90 -7.21
CA TRP A 188 1.51 -18.09 -5.98
C TRP A 188 2.27 -18.82 -4.85
N ALA A 189 3.59 -19.00 -5.00
CA ALA A 189 4.43 -19.59 -3.94
C ALA A 189 4.26 -18.85 -2.60
N GLU A 190 3.98 -17.54 -2.64
CA GLU A 190 3.75 -16.73 -1.46
C GLU A 190 2.57 -17.17 -0.58
N ASP A 191 1.64 -17.97 -1.11
CA ASP A 191 0.54 -18.51 -0.32
C ASP A 191 1.02 -19.50 0.76
N GLN A 192 2.16 -20.16 0.54
CA GLN A 192 2.77 -21.12 1.45
C GLN A 192 3.82 -20.50 2.36
N TRP A 193 4.08 -19.19 2.27
CA TRP A 193 5.03 -18.54 3.16
C TRP A 193 4.29 -18.07 4.41
N ALA A 194 4.66 -18.63 5.57
CA ALA A 194 4.24 -18.08 6.86
C ALA A 194 5.17 -16.95 7.28
N SER A 195 6.47 -17.09 7.04
CA SER A 195 7.46 -16.03 7.26
C SER A 195 8.64 -16.15 6.32
N ILE A 196 9.17 -14.99 5.93
CA ILE A 196 10.38 -14.88 5.12
C ILE A 196 11.44 -14.08 5.86
N GLU A 197 12.69 -14.23 5.46
CA GLU A 197 13.81 -13.41 5.92
C GLU A 197 14.52 -12.74 4.75
N ILE A 198 14.81 -11.46 4.89
CA ILE A 198 15.57 -10.65 3.94
C ILE A 198 16.61 -9.87 4.76
N SER A 199 17.90 -10.08 4.46
CA SER A 199 19.01 -9.39 5.14
C SER A 199 18.95 -9.45 6.68
N GLY A 200 18.58 -10.62 7.22
CA GLY A 200 18.43 -10.87 8.66
C GLY A 200 17.15 -10.30 9.30
N ILE A 201 16.26 -9.72 8.51
CA ILE A 201 14.97 -9.19 8.98
C ILE A 201 13.88 -10.18 8.63
N ARG A 202 13.24 -10.74 9.66
CA ARG A 202 12.05 -11.59 9.51
C ARG A 202 10.81 -10.75 9.20
N PHE A 203 10.00 -11.21 8.23
CA PHE A 203 8.69 -10.68 7.90
C PHE A 203 7.65 -11.78 8.03
N ASP A 204 6.69 -11.60 8.94
CA ASP A 204 5.56 -12.53 9.09
C ASP A 204 4.50 -12.19 8.05
N LEU A 205 4.15 -13.13 7.16
CA LEU A 205 3.09 -12.96 6.16
C LEU A 205 1.74 -13.30 6.78
N VAL A 206 1.20 -12.31 7.49
CA VAL A 206 0.07 -12.49 8.41
C VAL A 206 -1.28 -12.64 7.72
N LYS A 207 -1.50 -11.98 6.58
CA LYS A 207 -2.83 -11.96 5.95
C LYS A 207 -2.75 -11.74 4.43
N PRO A 208 -3.40 -12.57 3.60
CA PRO A 208 -3.42 -12.32 2.16
C PRO A 208 -4.17 -11.02 1.86
N CYS A 209 -3.74 -10.32 0.82
CA CYS A 209 -4.29 -9.01 0.49
C CYS A 209 -5.50 -9.14 -0.44
N ALA A 210 -6.70 -8.96 0.12
CA ALA A 210 -7.92 -8.83 -0.67
C ALA A 210 -7.86 -7.57 -1.53
N ARG A 211 -8.07 -7.75 -2.83
CA ARG A 211 -7.96 -6.67 -3.82
C ARG A 211 -9.33 -6.04 -4.07
N CYS A 212 -9.29 -4.75 -4.34
CA CYS A 212 -10.46 -3.89 -4.48
C CYS A 212 -10.36 -3.09 -5.77
N ILE A 213 -11.35 -2.23 -6.03
CA ILE A 213 -11.41 -1.38 -7.21
C ILE A 213 -10.15 -0.51 -7.45
N MET A 214 -9.32 -0.24 -6.43
CA MET A 214 -8.07 0.51 -6.64
C MET A 214 -7.12 -0.17 -7.64
N THR A 215 -7.14 -1.50 -7.75
CA THR A 215 -6.28 -2.21 -8.71
C THR A 215 -6.72 -2.01 -10.16
N THR A 216 -7.91 -1.46 -10.41
CA THR A 216 -8.41 -1.15 -11.77
C THR A 216 -7.98 0.23 -12.24
N GLN A 217 -7.26 0.98 -11.42
CA GLN A 217 -6.88 2.35 -11.71
C GLN A 217 -5.44 2.41 -12.19
N ASP A 218 -5.24 3.12 -13.30
CA ASP A 218 -3.92 3.49 -13.76
C ASP A 218 -3.23 4.43 -12.77
N GLN A 219 -2.06 4.03 -12.27
CA GLN A 219 -1.37 4.77 -11.20
C GLN A 219 -0.62 6.01 -11.70
N THR A 220 -0.65 6.28 -13.01
CA THR A 220 -0.08 7.49 -13.61
C THR A 220 -1.18 8.51 -13.88
N SER A 221 -2.16 8.16 -14.70
CA SER A 221 -3.27 9.02 -15.11
C SER A 221 -4.41 9.08 -14.10
N GLY A 222 -4.52 8.10 -13.20
CA GLY A 222 -5.69 7.94 -12.34
C GLY A 222 -6.93 7.39 -13.07
N SER A 223 -6.89 7.10 -14.37
CA SER A 223 -8.06 6.59 -15.10
C SER A 223 -8.42 5.15 -14.71
N ARG A 224 -9.70 4.80 -14.79
CA ARG A 224 -10.23 3.44 -14.68
C ARG A 224 -10.61 2.80 -16.01
N ASP A 225 -10.36 3.50 -17.12
CA ASP A 225 -10.62 3.00 -18.47
C ASP A 225 -9.52 2.05 -18.96
N ALA A 226 -8.45 1.92 -18.17
CA ALA A 226 -7.37 0.97 -18.38
C ALA A 226 -7.78 -0.48 -18.07
N PRO A 227 -7.05 -1.49 -18.57
CA PRO A 227 -7.29 -2.90 -18.26
C PRO A 227 -7.39 -3.17 -16.75
N SER A 228 -8.38 -4.01 -16.39
CA SER A 228 -8.73 -4.30 -14.99
C SER A 228 -8.38 -5.74 -14.62
N PRO A 229 -7.55 -5.98 -13.59
CA PRO A 229 -7.20 -7.34 -13.18
C PRO A 229 -8.32 -8.07 -12.42
N MET A 230 -9.44 -7.39 -12.12
CA MET A 230 -10.46 -7.93 -11.20
C MET A 230 -11.18 -9.14 -11.77
N ALA A 231 -11.42 -9.18 -13.09
CA ALA A 231 -12.03 -10.33 -13.74
C ALA A 231 -11.10 -11.55 -13.68
N ALA A 232 -9.83 -11.36 -14.03
CA ALA A 232 -8.80 -12.39 -13.97
C ALA A 232 -8.60 -12.93 -12.55
N MET A 233 -8.37 -12.06 -11.55
CA MET A 233 -8.29 -12.50 -10.15
C MET A 233 -9.59 -13.15 -9.67
N GLY A 234 -10.75 -12.70 -10.17
CA GLY A 234 -12.03 -13.33 -9.92
C GLY A 234 -12.08 -14.78 -10.42
N ARG A 235 -11.51 -15.08 -11.58
CA ARG A 235 -11.42 -16.43 -12.13
C ARG A 235 -10.47 -17.31 -11.32
N ILE A 236 -9.25 -16.84 -11.08
CA ILE A 236 -8.15 -17.71 -10.64
C ILE A 236 -7.72 -17.54 -9.18
N ARG A 237 -8.15 -16.49 -8.48
CA ARG A 237 -7.61 -16.10 -7.16
C ARG A 237 -8.68 -15.70 -6.13
N MET A 238 -9.87 -16.26 -6.22
CA MET A 238 -10.90 -16.02 -5.21
C MET A 238 -10.61 -16.78 -3.92
N SER A 239 -10.60 -16.07 -2.79
CA SER A 239 -10.47 -16.70 -1.46
C SER A 239 -11.62 -17.68 -1.19
N ALA A 240 -11.28 -18.86 -0.67
CA ALA A 240 -12.24 -19.81 -0.11
C ALA A 240 -12.49 -19.59 1.40
N ASP A 241 -11.68 -18.76 2.06
CA ASP A 241 -11.82 -18.44 3.47
C ASP A 241 -12.66 -17.17 3.67
N ARG A 242 -13.71 -17.28 4.49
CA ARG A 242 -14.67 -16.20 4.76
C ARG A 242 -14.07 -15.04 5.57
N ARG A 243 -12.94 -15.26 6.26
CA ARG A 243 -12.22 -14.21 7.01
C ARG A 243 -11.58 -13.17 6.08
N VAL A 244 -11.28 -13.56 4.84
CA VAL A 244 -10.69 -12.68 3.81
C VAL A 244 -11.43 -12.88 2.50
N PRO A 245 -12.64 -12.33 2.34
CA PRO A 245 -13.44 -12.52 1.14
C PRO A 245 -12.88 -11.71 -0.04
N GLY A 246 -13.07 -12.23 -1.25
CA GLY A 246 -12.75 -11.54 -2.50
C GLY A 246 -11.53 -12.10 -3.23
N PRO A 247 -11.14 -11.46 -4.35
CA PRO A 247 -9.94 -11.81 -5.10
C PRO A 247 -8.68 -11.45 -4.29
N LEU A 248 -7.67 -12.32 -4.34
CA LEU A 248 -6.42 -12.16 -3.58
C LEU A 248 -5.24 -11.96 -4.52
N PHE A 249 -4.31 -11.11 -4.12
CA PHE A 249 -2.99 -11.01 -4.75
C PHE A 249 -2.01 -10.51 -3.70
N GLY A 250 -0.84 -11.09 -3.51
CA GLY A 250 0.14 -10.66 -2.50
C GLY A 250 -0.31 -10.79 -1.03
N TRP A 251 0.62 -10.50 -0.14
CA TRP A 251 0.52 -10.76 1.29
C TRP A 251 0.88 -9.53 2.13
N ASN A 252 0.01 -9.19 3.07
CA ASN A 252 0.34 -8.22 4.10
C ASN A 252 1.32 -8.85 5.09
N ALA A 253 2.37 -8.13 5.40
CA ALA A 253 3.46 -8.60 6.24
C ALA A 253 3.79 -7.64 7.39
N VAL A 254 4.27 -8.21 8.49
CA VAL A 254 4.73 -7.50 9.68
C VAL A 254 6.22 -7.75 9.86
N PRO A 255 7.08 -6.72 9.82
CA PRO A 255 8.50 -6.88 10.11
C PRO A 255 8.73 -7.17 11.59
N ARG A 256 9.61 -8.13 11.90
CA ARG A 256 10.02 -8.55 13.25
C ARG A 256 11.47 -8.17 13.56
N GLY A 257 11.88 -7.02 13.05
CA GLY A 257 13.23 -6.48 13.22
C GLY A 257 13.35 -5.12 12.54
N THR A 258 14.53 -4.53 12.67
CA THR A 258 14.90 -3.28 12.01
C THR A 258 16.18 -3.48 11.23
N GLY A 259 16.34 -2.72 10.15
CA GLY A 259 17.55 -2.75 9.35
C GLY A 259 17.26 -2.35 7.92
N ARG A 260 18.22 -2.58 7.04
CA ARG A 260 18.14 -2.14 5.65
C ARG A 260 18.04 -3.32 4.70
N ILE A 261 17.16 -3.19 3.72
CA ILE A 261 17.06 -4.10 2.57
C ILE A 261 17.35 -3.35 1.27
N ARG A 262 17.83 -4.07 0.26
CA ARG A 262 18.15 -3.54 -1.07
C ARG A 262 17.56 -4.41 -2.17
N ILE A 263 17.36 -3.80 -3.34
CA ILE A 263 17.15 -4.60 -4.56
C ILE A 263 18.35 -5.54 -4.75
N GLY A 264 18.06 -6.80 -5.05
CA GLY A 264 19.05 -7.86 -5.19
C GLY A 264 19.29 -8.68 -3.91
N ASP A 265 18.85 -8.22 -2.73
CA ASP A 265 19.00 -8.99 -1.49
C ASP A 265 18.29 -10.34 -1.59
N MET A 266 18.94 -11.38 -1.07
CA MET A 266 18.39 -12.73 -1.04
C MET A 266 17.22 -12.81 -0.06
N MET A 267 16.17 -13.50 -0.48
CA MET A 267 15.02 -13.85 0.34
C MET A 267 15.01 -15.35 0.57
N THR A 268 14.82 -15.75 1.83
CA THR A 268 14.60 -17.14 2.23
C THR A 268 13.26 -17.30 2.95
N VAL A 269 12.61 -18.44 2.76
CA VAL A 269 11.43 -18.81 3.55
C VAL A 269 11.94 -19.44 4.84
N VAL A 270 11.58 -18.86 5.99
CA VAL A 270 12.02 -19.34 7.31
C VAL A 270 10.92 -20.06 8.06
N GLU A 271 9.67 -19.91 7.62
CA GLU A 271 8.53 -20.66 8.13
C GLU A 271 7.49 -20.84 7.02
N GLU A 272 7.00 -22.07 6.85
CA GLU A 272 6.02 -22.43 5.84
C GLU A 272 4.61 -22.53 6.42
N ARG A 273 3.63 -22.33 5.54
CA ARG A 273 2.22 -22.65 5.70
C ARG A 273 1.93 -23.81 4.72
N PRO A 274 2.09 -25.08 5.13
CA PRO A 274 2.10 -26.22 4.19
C PRO A 274 0.84 -26.32 3.31
N GLU A 275 -0.33 -26.06 3.90
CA GLU A 275 -1.61 -26.10 3.20
C GLU A 275 -1.85 -24.89 2.27
N GLY A 276 -1.00 -23.87 2.34
CA GLY A 276 -1.21 -22.58 1.68
C GLY A 276 -2.44 -21.84 2.22
N TRP A 277 -2.85 -20.78 1.52
CA TRP A 277 -4.16 -20.17 1.76
C TRP A 277 -5.23 -20.83 0.90
N ALA A 278 -6.42 -21.04 1.47
CA ALA A 278 -7.50 -21.69 0.74
C ALA A 278 -8.03 -20.79 -0.40
N ILE A 279 -7.90 -21.27 -1.64
CA ILE A 279 -8.42 -20.64 -2.86
C ILE A 279 -9.57 -21.46 -3.43
N LYS A 280 -10.62 -20.79 -3.91
CA LYS A 280 -11.75 -21.45 -4.55
C LYS A 280 -11.27 -22.14 -5.82
N ARG A 281 -11.50 -23.45 -5.89
CA ARG A 281 -11.37 -24.22 -7.12
C ARG A 281 -12.67 -24.06 -7.90
N ARG A 282 -12.62 -23.48 -9.10
CA ARG A 282 -13.75 -23.48 -10.03
C ARG A 282 -13.66 -24.78 -10.83
N ALA A 283 -14.73 -25.56 -10.81
CA ALA A 283 -14.89 -26.76 -11.63
C ALA A 283 -15.11 -26.39 -13.10
#